data_AF-A0A3E0HUZ7-F1
#
_entry.id   AF-A0A3E0HUZ7-F1
#
_cell.length_a   1.000
_cell.length_b   1.000
_cell.length_c   1.000
_cell.angle_alpha   90.00
_cell.angle_beta   90.00
_cell.angle_gamma   90.00
#
_symmetry.space_group_name_H-M   'P 1'
#
loop_
_entity.id
_entity.type
_entity.pdbx_description
1 polymer ?
#
loop_
_entity_poly.entity_id
_entity_poly.type
_entity_poly.pdbx_seq_one_letter_code
_entity_poly.pdbx_strand_id
1 'polypeptide(L)'
;MGRVVITATTSHLGPMRTIAATIANRGHDIELITGLEPPTGRSLVDQHRRLCRLLAESDQPTVVVGDVVFHGTLPLSYGAPGPRPAALILVGTEPYSLSSIDTAPAGFGLPPDRTAAGRERNRRAYEYVRDALGCVQEEFVDAMRSVGVTRDPLPFVMDAPILAADRFLQLSVEELSYRRSDTPSHVRFVGALPSAGCADEVVVSDGSFDTVQNALRHAKPLVLTGRSAQQLEGNTRAAATGAALYLATDKPSEDDIDEAIRIVSTDPTYRGNAERLAAEYARLDALGSIADVVAGYLGR
;
A
#
# COMPACT_ATOMS: atom_id res chain seq x y z
N MET A 1 12.76 27.06 4.96
CA MET A 1 11.69 26.22 5.54
C MET A 1 11.07 25.49 4.36
N GLY A 2 11.08 24.16 4.35
CA GLY A 2 10.61 23.39 3.19
C GLY A 2 9.10 23.21 3.17
N ARG A 3 8.52 23.15 1.98
CA ARG A 3 7.09 22.90 1.74
C ARG A 3 6.85 21.41 1.61
N VAL A 4 5.67 20.94 2.01
CA VAL A 4 5.25 19.55 1.80
C VAL A 4 3.91 19.53 1.09
N VAL A 5 3.83 18.76 0.01
CA VAL A 5 2.57 18.52 -0.70
C VAL A 5 2.12 17.09 -0.40
N ILE A 6 0.92 16.94 0.12
CA ILE A 6 0.27 15.65 0.36
C ILE A 6 -0.66 15.36 -0.80
N THR A 7 -0.52 14.19 -1.43
CA THR A 7 -1.44 13.77 -2.50
C THR A 7 -2.25 12.57 -2.03
N ALA A 8 -3.57 12.62 -2.18
CA ALA A 8 -4.46 11.53 -1.75
C ALA A 8 -5.53 11.26 -2.80
N THR A 9 -5.97 10.02 -2.94
CA THR A 9 -7.27 9.76 -3.58
C THR A 9 -8.42 10.04 -2.62
N THR A 10 -9.66 9.90 -3.11
CA THR A 10 -10.85 10.15 -2.29
C THR A 10 -11.02 9.08 -1.22
N SER A 11 -10.78 7.81 -1.55
CA SER A 11 -10.86 6.67 -0.62
C SER A 11 -9.80 6.73 0.50
N HIS A 12 -8.60 7.26 0.23
CA HIS A 12 -7.49 7.33 1.19
C HIS A 12 -7.31 8.69 1.87
N LEU A 13 -8.29 9.59 1.74
CA LEU A 13 -8.21 10.93 2.30
C LEU A 13 -8.04 10.94 3.83
N GLY A 14 -8.66 9.97 4.52
CA GLY A 14 -8.55 9.82 5.98
C GLY A 14 -7.10 9.58 6.43
N PRO A 15 -6.47 8.46 6.01
CA PRO A 15 -5.05 8.17 6.29
C PRO A 15 -4.11 9.33 5.96
N MET A 16 -4.25 9.91 4.76
CA MET A 16 -3.35 10.98 4.30
C MET A 16 -3.53 12.28 5.09
N ARG A 17 -4.73 12.58 5.60
CA ARG A 17 -4.95 13.71 6.53
C ARG A 17 -4.27 13.51 7.88
N THR A 18 -4.28 12.29 8.41
CA THR A 18 -3.58 11.97 9.66
C THR A 18 -2.07 12.18 9.51
N ILE A 19 -1.51 11.74 8.37
CA ILE A 19 -0.10 11.97 8.02
C ILE A 19 0.17 13.48 7.88
N ALA A 20 -0.66 14.20 7.13
CA ALA A 20 -0.55 15.65 6.94
C ALA A 20 -0.51 16.41 8.27
N ALA A 21 -1.43 16.09 9.20
CA ALA A 21 -1.49 16.73 10.51
C ALA A 21 -0.22 16.46 11.35
N THR A 22 0.33 15.26 11.28
CA THR A 22 1.59 14.92 11.97
C THR A 22 2.75 15.75 11.45
N ILE A 23 2.90 15.85 10.13
CA ILE A 23 3.99 16.62 9.51
C ILE A 23 3.80 18.13 9.80
N ALA A 24 2.56 18.64 9.76
CA ALA A 24 2.25 20.02 10.14
C ALA A 24 2.65 20.34 11.59
N ASN A 25 2.37 19.42 12.53
CA ASN A 25 2.74 19.56 13.93
C ASN A 25 4.26 19.63 14.16
N ARG A 26 5.07 19.19 13.19
CA ARG A 26 6.53 19.36 13.18
C ARG A 26 7.01 20.66 12.51
N GLY A 27 6.11 21.60 12.24
CA GLY A 27 6.42 22.94 11.76
C GLY A 27 6.75 23.01 10.27
N HIS A 28 6.14 22.13 9.47
CA HIS A 28 6.19 22.17 8.00
C HIS A 28 4.91 22.80 7.44
N ASP A 29 5.06 23.56 6.36
CA ASP A 29 3.94 24.06 5.59
C ASP A 29 3.37 22.94 4.72
N ILE A 30 2.06 22.69 4.84
CA ILE A 30 1.39 21.54 4.22
C ILE A 30 0.31 22.01 3.26
N GLU A 31 0.34 21.45 2.06
CA GLU A 31 -0.78 21.54 1.13
C GLU A 31 -1.28 20.15 0.72
N LEU A 32 -2.59 19.93 0.82
CA LEU A 32 -3.23 18.67 0.48
C LEU A 32 -3.98 18.79 -0.85
N ILE A 33 -3.66 17.90 -1.80
CA ILE A 33 -4.45 17.73 -3.02
C ILE A 33 -5.12 16.38 -3.09
N THR A 34 -6.36 16.42 -3.58
CA THR A 34 -7.17 15.24 -3.82
C THR A 34 -7.23 14.92 -5.31
N GLY A 35 -7.12 13.62 -5.62
CA GLY A 35 -7.26 13.05 -6.95
C GLY A 35 -8.56 12.28 -7.11
N LEU A 36 -9.00 12.14 -8.36
CA LEU A 36 -10.13 11.30 -8.74
C LEU A 36 -9.71 9.84 -8.85
N GLU A 37 -10.66 8.94 -8.57
CA GLU A 37 -10.59 7.50 -8.79
C GLU A 37 -11.62 7.08 -9.86
N PRO A 38 -11.44 5.93 -10.54
CA PRO A 38 -10.28 5.02 -10.46
C PRO A 38 -9.03 5.55 -11.20
N PRO A 39 -7.84 4.95 -10.98
CA PRO A 39 -6.60 5.35 -11.63
C PRO A 39 -6.62 5.01 -13.13
N THR A 40 -7.20 5.90 -13.92
CA THR A 40 -7.23 5.88 -15.40
C THR A 40 -6.13 6.77 -15.96
N GLY A 41 -5.81 6.60 -17.25
CA GLY A 41 -4.88 7.49 -17.95
C GLY A 41 -5.30 8.96 -17.87
N ARG A 42 -6.61 9.24 -17.99
CA ARG A 42 -7.16 10.59 -17.80
C ARG A 42 -6.89 11.12 -16.39
N SER A 43 -7.18 10.34 -15.36
CA SER A 43 -6.96 10.76 -13.97
C SER A 43 -5.48 11.05 -13.69
N LEU A 44 -4.57 10.23 -14.22
CA LEU A 44 -3.13 10.44 -14.13
C LEU A 44 -2.72 11.79 -14.72
N VAL A 45 -3.18 12.09 -15.94
CA VAL A 45 -2.86 13.35 -16.63
C VAL A 45 -3.39 14.57 -15.87
N ASP A 46 -4.63 14.51 -15.39
CA ASP A 46 -5.26 15.62 -14.66
C ASP A 46 -4.59 15.85 -13.30
N GLN A 47 -4.31 14.77 -12.56
CA GLN A 47 -3.56 14.80 -11.31
C GLN A 47 -2.14 15.37 -11.51
N HIS A 48 -1.43 14.93 -12.56
CA HIS A 48 -0.09 15.41 -12.90
C HIS A 48 -0.07 16.91 -13.19
N ARG A 49 -0.98 17.40 -14.03
CA ARG A 49 -1.09 18.84 -14.33
C ARG A 49 -1.42 19.68 -13.10
N ARG A 50 -2.21 19.14 -12.16
CA ARG A 50 -2.49 19.81 -10.89
C ARG A 50 -1.24 19.88 -10.01
N LEU A 51 -0.52 18.78 -9.86
CA LEU A 51 0.74 18.73 -9.11
C LEU A 51 1.79 19.69 -9.68
N CYS A 52 1.99 19.70 -11.00
CA CYS A 52 2.95 20.58 -11.65
C CYS A 52 2.63 22.07 -11.43
N ARG A 53 1.35 22.46 -11.49
CA ARG A 53 0.95 23.85 -11.19
C ARG A 53 1.32 24.23 -9.76
N LEU A 54 1.02 23.37 -8.79
CA LEU A 54 1.34 23.60 -7.38
C LEU A 54 2.82 23.69 -7.11
N LEU A 55 3.60 22.78 -7.68
CA LEU A 55 5.05 22.81 -7.55
C LEU A 55 5.66 24.06 -8.18
N ALA A 56 5.03 24.64 -9.22
CA ALA A 56 5.50 25.88 -9.86
C ALA A 56 5.15 27.17 -9.09
N GLU A 57 4.28 27.11 -8.08
CA GLU A 57 3.89 28.28 -7.28
C GLU A 57 4.96 28.71 -6.26
N SER A 58 6.01 27.89 -6.05
CA SER A 58 7.05 28.18 -5.07
C SER A 58 8.39 27.57 -5.50
N ASP A 59 9.45 28.36 -5.39
CA ASP A 59 10.84 27.89 -5.60
C ASP A 59 11.42 27.18 -4.36
N GLN A 60 10.65 27.06 -3.28
CA GLN A 60 11.12 26.36 -2.07
C GLN A 60 11.24 24.86 -2.33
N PRO A 61 12.25 24.18 -1.75
CA PRO A 61 12.32 22.72 -1.75
C PRO A 61 11.01 22.12 -1.25
N THR A 62 10.36 21.34 -2.12
CA THR A 62 9.06 20.74 -1.85
C THR A 62 9.18 19.23 -1.83
N VAL A 63 8.84 18.59 -0.71
CA VAL A 63 8.69 17.13 -0.63
C VAL A 63 7.25 16.75 -0.95
N VAL A 64 7.06 15.76 -1.80
CA VAL A 64 5.72 15.21 -2.08
C VAL A 64 5.55 13.92 -1.29
N VAL A 65 4.53 13.85 -0.44
CA VAL A 65 4.11 12.62 0.25
C VAL A 65 2.81 12.16 -0.38
N GLY A 66 2.90 11.13 -1.23
CA GLY A 66 1.78 10.67 -2.01
C GLY A 66 1.21 9.35 -1.55
N ASP A 67 -0.11 9.24 -1.63
CA ASP A 67 -0.80 7.97 -1.71
C ASP A 67 -0.35 7.19 -2.96
N VAL A 68 -0.08 5.89 -2.79
CA VAL A 68 0.43 5.01 -3.86
C VAL A 68 -0.49 4.96 -5.09
N VAL A 69 -1.81 5.09 -4.91
CA VAL A 69 -2.78 5.07 -6.01
C VAL A 69 -3.01 6.46 -6.65
N PHE A 70 -2.35 7.51 -6.15
CA PHE A 70 -2.31 8.81 -6.83
C PHE A 70 -1.21 8.82 -7.89
N HIS A 71 -1.56 8.51 -9.14
CA HIS A 71 -0.61 8.34 -10.24
C HIS A 71 -0.07 9.66 -10.85
N GLY A 72 -0.60 10.82 -10.48
CA GLY A 72 -0.12 12.11 -11.00
C GLY A 72 1.34 12.46 -10.68
N THR A 73 1.95 11.77 -9.71
CA THR A 73 3.37 11.93 -9.35
C THR A 73 4.31 11.23 -10.33
N LEU A 74 3.85 10.15 -10.98
CA LEU A 74 4.69 9.26 -11.78
C LEU A 74 5.39 9.95 -12.96
N PRO A 75 4.73 10.81 -13.76
CA PRO A 75 5.37 11.36 -14.95
C PRO A 75 6.67 12.11 -14.63
N LEU A 76 6.72 12.87 -13.52
CA LEU A 76 7.93 13.59 -13.12
C LEU A 76 9.09 12.64 -12.80
N SER A 77 8.82 11.54 -12.07
CA SER A 77 9.82 10.51 -11.77
C SER A 77 10.34 9.79 -13.00
N TYR A 78 9.51 9.67 -14.05
CA TYR A 78 9.90 9.05 -15.32
C TYR A 78 10.38 10.07 -16.38
N GLY A 79 10.60 11.33 -16.00
CA GLY A 79 11.29 12.31 -16.84
C GLY A 79 10.40 13.23 -17.67
N ALA A 80 9.10 13.32 -17.36
CA ALA A 80 8.26 14.39 -17.91
C ALA A 80 8.87 15.78 -17.60
N PRO A 81 8.69 16.77 -18.49
CA PRO A 81 9.08 18.14 -18.22
C PRO A 81 8.25 18.75 -17.08
N GLY A 82 8.86 19.60 -16.26
CA GLY A 82 8.17 20.32 -15.19
C GLY A 82 9.03 20.54 -13.94
N PRO A 83 8.48 21.24 -12.93
CA PRO A 83 9.14 21.42 -11.64
C PRO A 83 9.28 20.06 -10.94
N ARG A 84 10.47 19.80 -10.38
CA ARG A 84 10.74 18.54 -9.67
C ARG A 84 10.63 18.74 -8.16
N PRO A 85 9.96 17.84 -7.43
CA PRO A 85 10.04 17.86 -5.98
C PRO A 85 11.46 17.53 -5.52
N ALA A 86 11.80 17.97 -4.30
CA ALA A 86 13.05 17.59 -3.63
C ALA A 86 13.10 16.09 -3.35
N ALA A 87 11.94 15.47 -3.08
CA ALA A 87 11.77 14.02 -3.01
C ALA A 87 10.30 13.63 -3.19
N LEU A 88 10.08 12.41 -3.68
CA LEU A 88 8.80 11.71 -3.71
C LEU A 88 8.82 10.55 -2.69
N ILE A 89 7.99 10.68 -1.66
CA ILE A 89 7.71 9.62 -0.69
C ILE A 89 6.33 9.07 -1.00
N LEU A 90 6.21 7.79 -1.30
CA LEU A 90 4.91 7.14 -1.47
C LEU A 90 4.55 6.32 -0.24
N VAL A 91 3.28 6.38 0.15
CA VAL A 91 2.71 5.70 1.30
C VAL A 91 1.80 4.58 0.81
N GLY A 92 2.07 3.35 1.23
CA GLY A 92 1.25 2.19 0.90
C GLY A 92 0.04 2.10 1.82
N THR A 93 -1.10 2.60 1.37
CA THR A 93 -2.42 2.55 2.04
C THR A 93 -3.22 1.28 1.71
N GLU A 94 -2.69 0.43 0.84
CA GLU A 94 -3.26 -0.83 0.40
C GLU A 94 -2.26 -1.99 0.58
N PRO A 95 -2.68 -3.27 0.44
CA PRO A 95 -1.77 -4.41 0.46
C PRO A 95 -0.60 -4.26 -0.53
N TYR A 96 0.61 -4.58 -0.08
CA TYR A 96 1.83 -4.41 -0.87
C TYR A 96 1.82 -5.29 -2.13
N SER A 97 1.75 -4.66 -3.31
CA SER A 97 1.44 -5.31 -4.59
C SER A 97 2.58 -5.31 -5.61
N LEU A 98 3.79 -4.86 -5.26
CA LEU A 98 4.96 -4.88 -6.16
C LEU A 98 5.21 -6.32 -6.67
N SER A 99 5.48 -6.46 -7.97
CA SER A 99 5.86 -7.75 -8.54
C SER A 99 7.09 -8.35 -7.86
N SER A 100 7.09 -9.66 -7.63
CA SER A 100 8.21 -10.35 -7.00
C SER A 100 8.38 -11.76 -7.57
N ILE A 101 9.60 -12.26 -7.59
CA ILE A 101 9.87 -13.65 -7.93
C ILE A 101 9.29 -14.62 -6.87
N ASP A 102 9.19 -14.17 -5.61
CA ASP A 102 8.84 -15.01 -4.46
C ASP A 102 7.32 -15.09 -4.20
N THR A 103 6.51 -14.22 -4.81
CA THR A 103 5.05 -14.17 -4.61
C THR A 103 4.29 -14.24 -5.93
N ALA A 104 3.06 -14.77 -5.91
CA ALA A 104 2.18 -14.67 -7.07
C ALA A 104 1.74 -13.20 -7.31
N PRO A 105 1.24 -12.86 -8.52
CA PRO A 105 0.62 -11.56 -8.75
C PRO A 105 -0.51 -11.28 -7.75
N ALA A 106 -0.62 -10.02 -7.32
CA ALA A 106 -1.67 -9.61 -6.40
C ALA A 106 -3.06 -9.92 -6.98
N GLY A 107 -3.96 -10.43 -6.12
CA GLY A 107 -5.33 -10.81 -6.48
C GLY A 107 -5.52 -12.31 -6.69
N PHE A 108 -4.44 -13.09 -6.75
CA PHE A 108 -4.51 -14.55 -6.89
C PHE A 108 -4.75 -15.25 -5.55
N GLY A 109 -4.45 -14.59 -4.42
CA GLY A 109 -4.67 -15.16 -3.09
C GLY A 109 -3.89 -16.46 -2.84
N LEU A 110 -2.71 -16.58 -3.44
CA LEU A 110 -1.85 -17.77 -3.27
C LEU A 110 -0.86 -17.57 -2.12
N PRO A 111 -0.55 -18.63 -1.35
CA PRO A 111 0.50 -18.59 -0.34
C PRO A 111 1.89 -18.42 -0.98
N PRO A 112 2.88 -17.92 -0.23
CA PRO A 112 4.23 -17.72 -0.75
C PRO A 112 4.90 -19.07 -0.97
N ASP A 113 5.62 -19.20 -2.08
CA ASP A 113 6.37 -20.40 -2.42
C ASP A 113 7.67 -20.01 -3.10
N ARG A 114 8.75 -20.08 -2.31
CA ARG A 114 10.10 -19.63 -2.68
C ARG A 114 10.94 -20.75 -3.29
N THR A 115 10.35 -21.93 -3.52
CA THR A 115 11.01 -23.02 -4.23
C THR A 115 11.21 -22.65 -5.71
N ALA A 116 12.10 -23.36 -6.41
CA ALA A 116 12.30 -23.13 -7.84
C ALA A 116 10.99 -23.34 -8.64
N ALA A 117 10.17 -24.33 -8.26
CA ALA A 117 8.87 -24.58 -8.87
C ALA A 117 7.87 -23.44 -8.59
N GLY A 118 7.82 -22.94 -7.35
CA GLY A 118 6.99 -21.80 -6.97
C GLY A 118 7.33 -20.53 -7.74
N ARG A 119 8.63 -20.24 -7.88
CA ARG A 119 9.13 -19.08 -8.66
C ARG A 119 8.79 -19.20 -10.14
N GLU A 120 8.90 -20.40 -10.73
CA GLU A 120 8.51 -20.65 -12.12
C GLU A 120 7.00 -20.50 -12.33
N ARG A 121 6.17 -20.96 -11.37
CA ARG A 121 4.73 -20.71 -11.38
C ARG A 121 4.44 -19.20 -11.33
N ASN A 122 5.10 -18.46 -10.43
CA ASN A 122 4.92 -17.01 -10.31
C ASN A 122 5.31 -16.30 -11.62
N ARG A 123 6.44 -16.66 -12.23
CA ARG A 123 6.87 -16.12 -13.53
C ARG A 123 5.77 -16.26 -14.60
N ARG A 124 5.22 -17.46 -14.77
CA ARG A 124 4.12 -17.72 -15.72
C ARG A 124 2.84 -16.96 -15.37
N ALA A 125 2.52 -16.83 -14.09
CA ALA A 125 1.37 -16.06 -13.64
C ALA A 125 1.54 -14.56 -13.94
N TYR A 126 2.75 -14.00 -13.76
CA TYR A 126 3.02 -12.61 -14.16
C TYR A 126 2.95 -12.40 -15.67
N GLU A 127 3.40 -13.36 -16.49
CA GLU A 127 3.23 -13.31 -17.94
C GLU A 127 1.74 -13.22 -18.30
N TYR A 128 0.92 -14.12 -17.75
CA TYR A 128 -0.53 -14.09 -17.93
C TYR A 128 -1.17 -12.77 -17.49
N VAL A 129 -0.80 -12.24 -16.32
CA VAL A 129 -1.35 -10.98 -15.80
C VAL A 129 -0.93 -9.78 -16.65
N ARG A 130 0.31 -9.75 -17.15
CA ARG A 130 0.79 -8.69 -18.03
C ARG A 130 0.04 -8.69 -19.35
N ASP A 131 -0.23 -9.87 -19.91
CA ASP A 131 -1.05 -10.01 -21.12
C ASP A 131 -2.50 -9.57 -20.85
N ALA A 132 -3.08 -10.01 -19.73
CA ALA A 132 -4.46 -9.67 -19.35
C ALA A 132 -4.65 -8.16 -19.09
N LEU A 133 -3.60 -7.46 -18.62
CA LEU A 133 -3.59 -6.02 -18.38
C LEU A 133 -2.99 -5.22 -19.54
N GLY A 134 -2.81 -5.82 -20.72
CA GLY A 134 -2.21 -5.17 -21.88
C GLY A 134 -2.87 -3.83 -22.25
N CYS A 135 -4.21 -3.78 -22.31
CA CYS A 135 -4.93 -2.54 -22.62
C CYS A 135 -4.75 -1.46 -21.54
N VAL A 136 -4.69 -1.85 -20.26
CA VAL A 136 -4.45 -0.93 -19.14
C VAL A 136 -3.01 -0.41 -19.19
N GLN A 137 -2.06 -1.28 -19.54
CA GLN A 137 -0.66 -0.92 -19.73
C GLN A 137 -0.51 0.07 -20.90
N GLU A 138 -1.18 -0.17 -22.03
CA GLU A 138 -1.19 0.74 -23.18
C GLU A 138 -1.78 2.11 -22.81
N GLU A 139 -2.94 2.15 -22.14
CA GLU A 139 -3.54 3.39 -21.67
C GLU A 139 -2.61 4.15 -20.71
N PHE A 140 -1.94 3.45 -19.79
CA PHE A 140 -0.95 4.02 -18.89
C PHE A 140 0.22 4.63 -19.66
N VAL A 141 0.77 3.90 -20.63
CA VAL A 141 1.88 4.39 -21.47
C VAL A 141 1.44 5.63 -22.25
N ASP A 142 0.29 5.59 -22.91
CA ASP A 142 -0.25 6.73 -23.67
C ASP A 142 -0.45 7.97 -22.79
N ALA A 143 -0.98 7.78 -21.58
CA ALA A 143 -1.14 8.85 -20.60
C ALA A 143 0.21 9.46 -20.21
N MET A 144 1.22 8.64 -19.90
CA MET A 144 2.58 9.08 -19.59
C MET A 144 3.21 9.84 -20.77
N ARG A 145 3.04 9.36 -22.01
CA ARG A 145 3.52 10.05 -23.23
C ARG A 145 2.82 11.37 -23.46
N SER A 146 1.51 11.45 -23.22
CA SER A 146 0.72 12.67 -23.43
C SER A 146 1.17 13.86 -22.55
N VAL A 147 1.88 13.58 -21.46
CA VAL A 147 2.49 14.58 -20.57
C VAL A 147 4.00 14.68 -20.71
N GLY A 148 4.57 14.11 -21.78
CA GLY A 148 5.95 14.33 -22.20
C GLY A 148 6.99 13.37 -21.62
N VAL A 149 6.58 12.22 -21.08
CA VAL A 149 7.54 11.18 -20.68
C VAL A 149 8.18 10.54 -21.91
N THR A 150 9.51 10.63 -22.03
CA THR A 150 10.27 10.06 -23.16
C THR A 150 11.07 8.82 -22.79
N ARG A 151 11.14 8.46 -21.50
CA ARG A 151 11.93 7.33 -21.00
C ARG A 151 11.36 5.98 -21.45
N ASP A 152 12.26 5.07 -21.80
CA ASP A 152 11.96 3.68 -22.11
C ASP A 152 12.95 2.69 -21.47
N PRO A 153 12.51 1.44 -21.19
CA PRO A 153 11.10 1.02 -21.16
C PRO A 153 10.38 1.61 -19.94
N LEU A 154 9.08 1.87 -20.06
CA LEU A 154 8.24 2.13 -18.88
C LEU A 154 7.96 0.82 -18.12
N PRO A 155 7.95 0.85 -16.77
CA PRO A 155 7.64 -0.33 -15.99
C PRO A 155 6.18 -0.75 -16.14
N PHE A 156 5.88 -1.94 -15.61
CA PHE A 156 4.52 -2.41 -15.48
C PHE A 156 3.68 -1.42 -14.68
N VAL A 157 2.46 -1.15 -15.11
CA VAL A 157 1.56 -0.16 -14.49
C VAL A 157 1.38 -0.41 -12.99
N MET A 158 1.32 -1.67 -12.54
CA MET A 158 1.18 -2.01 -11.11
C MET A 158 2.47 -1.82 -10.30
N ASP A 159 3.64 -1.93 -10.94
CA ASP A 159 4.94 -1.77 -10.29
C ASP A 159 5.40 -0.30 -10.29
N ALA A 160 4.95 0.47 -11.29
CA ALA A 160 5.45 1.80 -11.59
C ALA A 160 5.43 2.77 -10.40
N PRO A 161 4.37 2.84 -9.56
CA PRO A 161 4.36 3.74 -8.40
C PRO A 161 5.44 3.41 -7.39
N ILE A 162 5.51 2.15 -6.96
CA ILE A 162 6.45 1.70 -5.92
C ILE A 162 7.89 1.87 -6.39
N LEU A 163 8.17 1.61 -7.68
CA LEU A 163 9.51 1.78 -8.25
C LEU A 163 9.91 3.26 -8.49
N ALA A 164 8.94 4.16 -8.64
CA ALA A 164 9.19 5.58 -8.93
C ALA A 164 9.55 6.43 -7.70
N ALA A 165 9.23 5.94 -6.50
CA ALA A 165 9.40 6.70 -5.27
C ALA A 165 10.85 6.72 -4.80
N ASP A 166 11.31 7.85 -4.28
CA ASP A 166 12.59 7.93 -3.56
C ASP A 166 12.54 7.09 -2.28
N ARG A 167 11.36 7.03 -1.63
CA ARG A 167 11.05 6.10 -0.54
C ARG A 167 9.62 5.60 -0.67
N PHE A 168 9.43 4.30 -0.45
CA PHE A 168 8.09 3.71 -0.32
C PHE A 168 7.89 3.22 1.11
N LEU A 169 6.93 3.81 1.82
CA LEU A 169 6.63 3.53 3.21
C LEU A 169 5.30 2.78 3.28
N GLN A 170 5.37 1.46 3.35
CA GLN A 170 4.19 0.61 3.47
C GLN A 170 3.61 0.74 4.87
N LEU A 171 2.33 1.13 4.98
CA LEU A 171 1.61 1.18 6.24
C LEU A 171 1.24 -0.24 6.68
N SER A 172 2.22 -1.08 6.98
CA SER A 172 2.04 -2.42 7.50
C SER A 172 3.30 -2.99 8.12
N VAL A 173 3.19 -4.20 8.66
CA VAL A 173 4.32 -5.10 8.97
C VAL A 173 4.69 -5.91 7.74
N GLU A 174 5.95 -6.35 7.64
CA GLU A 174 6.42 -7.10 6.47
C GLU A 174 5.69 -8.44 6.31
N GLU A 175 5.35 -9.08 7.42
CA GLU A 175 4.76 -10.42 7.41
C GLU A 175 3.40 -10.50 6.70
N LEU A 176 2.61 -9.42 6.77
CA LEU A 176 1.34 -9.29 6.03
C LEU A 176 1.53 -9.09 4.52
N SER A 177 2.77 -9.03 4.04
CA SER A 177 3.08 -8.83 2.62
C SER A 177 3.87 -9.98 1.98
N TYR A 178 4.05 -11.07 2.75
CA TYR A 178 5.01 -12.15 2.51
C TYR A 178 6.45 -11.63 2.44
N ARG A 179 7.39 -12.32 3.09
CA ARG A 179 8.81 -11.97 2.99
C ARG A 179 9.36 -12.26 1.60
N ARG A 180 10.04 -11.29 0.98
CA ARG A 180 10.54 -11.37 -0.40
C ARG A 180 12.05 -11.17 -0.46
N SER A 181 12.73 -11.90 -1.32
CA SER A 181 14.19 -11.74 -1.53
C SER A 181 14.56 -10.53 -2.40
N ASP A 182 13.61 -9.99 -3.15
CA ASP A 182 13.80 -8.96 -4.16
C ASP A 182 13.11 -7.63 -3.80
N THR A 183 12.72 -7.44 -2.53
CA THR A 183 12.19 -6.15 -2.05
C THR A 183 13.24 -5.04 -2.27
N PRO A 184 12.92 -3.97 -3.01
CA PRO A 184 13.85 -2.87 -3.23
C PRO A 184 14.30 -2.18 -1.94
N SER A 185 15.56 -1.74 -1.90
CA SER A 185 16.15 -1.15 -0.70
C SER A 185 15.51 0.16 -0.23
N HIS A 186 14.71 0.84 -1.07
CA HIS A 186 13.96 2.05 -0.72
C HIS A 186 12.56 1.77 -0.15
N VAL A 187 12.14 0.51 -0.10
CA VAL A 187 10.87 0.07 0.51
C VAL A 187 11.08 -0.19 2.01
N ARG A 188 10.19 0.34 2.85
CA ARG A 188 10.18 0.11 4.30
C ARG A 188 8.76 -0.15 4.78
N PHE A 189 8.62 -1.12 5.67
CA PHE A 189 7.41 -1.40 6.43
C PHE A 189 7.44 -0.57 7.70
N VAL A 190 6.47 0.32 7.88
CA VAL A 190 6.47 1.33 8.96
C VAL A 190 5.35 1.13 9.97
N GLY A 191 4.64 0.01 9.93
CA GLY A 191 3.52 -0.28 10.83
C GLY A 191 2.23 0.40 10.37
N ALA A 192 1.21 0.38 11.22
CA ALA A 192 -0.10 0.93 10.91
C ALA A 192 -0.29 2.33 11.52
N LEU A 193 -1.21 3.11 10.94
CA LEU A 193 -1.62 4.38 11.54
C LEU A 193 -2.35 4.14 12.88
N PRO A 194 -2.33 5.12 13.80
CA PRO A 194 -3.18 5.10 14.98
C PRO A 194 -4.66 4.98 14.61
N SER A 195 -5.39 4.20 15.38
CA SER A 195 -6.81 3.89 15.23
C SER A 195 -7.42 3.68 16.62
N ALA A 196 -8.75 3.56 16.70
CA ALA A 196 -9.42 3.25 17.95
C ALA A 196 -9.02 1.85 18.47
N GLY A 197 -9.20 1.61 19.77
CA GLY A 197 -9.02 0.28 20.36
C GLY A 197 -9.94 -0.77 19.72
N CYS A 198 -9.58 -2.04 19.84
CA CYS A 198 -10.40 -3.17 19.43
C CYS A 198 -10.89 -3.92 20.68
N ALA A 199 -12.18 -3.81 20.98
CA ALA A 199 -12.77 -4.40 22.19
C ALA A 199 -13.03 -5.90 22.05
N ASP A 200 -13.32 -6.37 20.83
CA ASP A 200 -13.66 -7.77 20.57
C ASP A 200 -12.49 -8.71 20.87
N GLU A 201 -12.79 -9.92 21.33
CA GLU A 201 -11.77 -10.96 21.53
C GLU A 201 -11.40 -11.68 20.23
N VAL A 202 -12.33 -11.71 19.26
CA VAL A 202 -12.14 -12.19 17.89
C VAL A 202 -12.86 -11.23 16.96
N VAL A 203 -12.20 -10.78 15.90
CA VAL A 203 -12.78 -9.85 14.92
C VAL A 203 -13.29 -10.62 13.71
N VAL A 204 -14.58 -10.54 13.41
CA VAL A 204 -15.16 -11.05 12.17
C VAL A 204 -15.26 -9.91 11.15
N SER A 205 -14.69 -10.10 9.96
CA SER A 205 -14.58 -9.02 8.96
C SER A 205 -14.55 -9.57 7.53
N ASP A 206 -14.83 -8.72 6.56
CA ASP A 206 -14.55 -8.97 5.14
C ASP A 206 -13.04 -8.83 4.81
N GLY A 207 -12.25 -8.34 5.76
CA GLY A 207 -10.80 -8.25 5.67
C GLY A 207 -10.29 -7.00 4.96
N SER A 208 -11.02 -5.88 5.10
CA SER A 208 -10.47 -4.59 4.70
C SER A 208 -9.09 -4.34 5.34
N PHE A 209 -8.19 -3.70 4.58
CA PHE A 209 -6.79 -3.54 4.97
C PHE A 209 -6.67 -2.92 6.37
N ASP A 210 -7.36 -1.81 6.62
CA ASP A 210 -7.34 -1.13 7.92
C ASP A 210 -7.89 -2.00 9.07
N THR A 211 -8.94 -2.80 8.83
CA THR A 211 -9.54 -3.63 9.88
C THR A 211 -8.59 -4.75 10.31
N VAL A 212 -7.96 -5.43 9.34
CA VAL A 212 -6.96 -6.48 9.60
C VAL A 212 -5.82 -5.92 10.43
N GLN A 213 -5.28 -4.77 10.03
CA GLN A 213 -4.19 -4.14 10.76
C GLN A 213 -4.59 -3.69 12.16
N ASN A 214 -5.80 -3.11 12.30
CA ASN A 214 -6.33 -2.67 13.59
C ASN A 214 -6.50 -3.84 14.57
N ALA A 215 -7.00 -4.99 14.11
CA ALA A 215 -7.15 -6.17 14.96
C ALA A 215 -5.77 -6.69 15.40
N LEU A 216 -4.86 -6.91 14.45
CA LEU A 216 -3.56 -7.51 14.72
C LEU A 216 -2.67 -6.65 15.62
N ARG A 217 -2.68 -5.32 15.45
CA ARG A 217 -1.92 -4.44 16.35
C ARG A 217 -2.41 -4.46 17.81
N HIS A 218 -3.67 -4.87 18.04
CA HIS A 218 -4.26 -5.03 19.37
C HIS A 218 -4.29 -6.50 19.82
N ALA A 219 -3.50 -7.36 19.18
CA ALA A 219 -3.40 -8.78 19.47
C ALA A 219 -4.74 -9.53 19.36
N LYS A 220 -5.63 -9.08 18.46
CA LYS A 220 -6.92 -9.72 18.22
C LYS A 220 -6.85 -10.61 16.98
N PRO A 221 -7.10 -11.93 17.10
CA PRO A 221 -7.19 -12.80 15.95
C PRO A 221 -8.48 -12.54 15.16
N LEU A 222 -8.53 -13.03 13.92
CA LEU A 222 -9.62 -12.72 12.98
C LEU A 222 -10.30 -13.96 12.39
N VAL A 223 -11.59 -13.79 12.06
CA VAL A 223 -12.31 -14.62 11.09
C VAL A 223 -12.63 -13.76 9.87
N LEU A 224 -12.19 -14.19 8.70
CA LEU A 224 -12.25 -13.41 7.47
C LEU A 224 -13.20 -14.05 6.45
N THR A 225 -13.93 -13.22 5.70
CA THR A 225 -14.90 -13.64 4.67
C THR A 225 -14.68 -12.85 3.37
N GLY A 226 -15.43 -13.18 2.32
CA GLY A 226 -15.35 -12.50 1.02
C GLY A 226 -14.41 -13.18 0.01
N ARG A 227 -14.61 -12.91 -1.28
CA ARG A 227 -13.88 -13.52 -2.41
C ARG A 227 -13.48 -12.56 -3.53
N SER A 228 -13.63 -11.25 -3.35
CA SER A 228 -13.09 -10.28 -4.31
C SER A 228 -11.57 -10.47 -4.46
N ALA A 229 -10.97 -10.03 -5.56
CA ALA A 229 -9.51 -10.16 -5.75
C ALA A 229 -8.72 -9.52 -4.60
N GLN A 230 -9.18 -8.36 -4.11
CA GLN A 230 -8.57 -7.69 -2.96
C GLN A 230 -8.71 -8.50 -1.66
N GLN A 231 -9.89 -9.11 -1.43
CA GLN A 231 -10.14 -9.95 -0.27
C GLN A 231 -9.33 -11.25 -0.34
N LEU A 232 -9.27 -11.92 -1.49
CA LEU A 232 -8.43 -13.10 -1.69
C LEU A 232 -6.96 -12.80 -1.37
N GLU A 233 -6.46 -11.65 -1.84
CA GLU A 233 -5.07 -11.25 -1.59
C GLU A 233 -4.81 -10.96 -0.11
N GLY A 234 -5.59 -10.06 0.49
CA GLY A 234 -5.41 -9.63 1.87
C GLY A 234 -5.69 -10.74 2.88
N ASN A 235 -6.76 -11.50 2.69
CA ASN A 235 -7.22 -12.49 3.67
C ASN A 235 -6.35 -13.74 3.65
N THR A 236 -5.85 -14.18 2.49
CA THR A 236 -4.86 -15.26 2.45
C THR A 236 -3.56 -14.84 3.14
N ARG A 237 -3.09 -13.60 2.95
CA ARG A 237 -1.89 -13.07 3.63
C ARG A 237 -2.09 -13.02 5.14
N ALA A 238 -3.24 -12.54 5.60
CA ALA A 238 -3.58 -12.54 7.02
C ALA A 238 -3.65 -13.96 7.59
N ALA A 239 -4.28 -14.90 6.88
CA ALA A 239 -4.36 -16.30 7.30
C ALA A 239 -2.98 -16.98 7.34
N ALA A 240 -2.07 -16.65 6.42
CA ALA A 240 -0.72 -17.18 6.39
C ALA A 240 0.14 -16.80 7.62
N THR A 241 -0.23 -15.74 8.34
CA THR A 241 0.40 -15.40 9.63
C THR A 241 0.02 -16.35 10.77
N GLY A 242 -1.04 -17.14 10.57
CA GLY A 242 -1.66 -17.97 11.60
C GLY A 242 -2.47 -17.19 12.64
N ALA A 243 -2.69 -15.87 12.45
CA ALA A 243 -3.52 -15.04 13.33
C ALA A 243 -4.96 -14.85 12.81
N ALA A 244 -5.28 -15.37 11.61
CA ALA A 244 -6.60 -15.28 11.02
C ALA A 244 -7.06 -16.62 10.43
N LEU A 245 -8.36 -16.89 10.52
CA LEU A 245 -9.04 -17.98 9.82
C LEU A 245 -9.82 -17.38 8.66
N TYR A 246 -9.52 -17.78 7.43
CA TYR A 246 -10.20 -17.27 6.23
C TYR A 246 -11.18 -18.30 5.66
N LEU A 247 -12.47 -17.96 5.63
CA LEU A 247 -13.55 -18.83 5.16
C LEU A 247 -13.70 -18.86 3.62
N ALA A 248 -13.07 -17.92 2.91
CA ALA A 248 -13.09 -17.85 1.44
C ALA A 248 -14.50 -17.95 0.80
N THR A 249 -15.50 -17.35 1.44
CA THR A 249 -16.90 -17.33 0.98
C THR A 249 -17.52 -15.95 1.14
N ASP A 250 -18.32 -15.51 0.16
CA ASP A 250 -19.14 -14.30 0.24
C ASP A 250 -20.46 -14.52 1.01
N LYS A 251 -20.79 -15.78 1.32
CA LYS A 251 -22.06 -16.17 1.94
C LYS A 251 -21.80 -17.23 3.03
N PRO A 252 -21.11 -16.87 4.11
CA PRO A 252 -20.98 -17.77 5.26
C PRO A 252 -22.36 -17.96 5.90
N SER A 253 -22.67 -19.17 6.34
CA SER A 253 -23.80 -19.42 7.24
C SER A 253 -23.46 -18.96 8.67
N GLU A 254 -24.48 -18.81 9.52
CA GLU A 254 -24.26 -18.54 10.95
C GLU A 254 -23.42 -19.65 11.60
N ASP A 255 -23.72 -20.92 11.28
CA ASP A 255 -22.96 -22.08 11.76
C ASP A 255 -21.47 -22.02 11.34
N ASP A 256 -21.16 -21.60 10.11
CA ASP A 256 -19.77 -21.44 9.63
C ASP A 256 -19.02 -20.38 10.45
N ILE A 257 -19.69 -19.27 10.77
CA ILE A 257 -19.11 -18.18 11.56
C ILE A 257 -18.89 -18.63 13.00
N ASP A 258 -19.89 -19.26 13.62
CA ASP A 258 -19.82 -19.76 14.99
C ASP A 258 -18.73 -20.81 15.16
N GLU A 259 -18.60 -21.74 14.19
CA GLU A 259 -17.51 -22.70 14.15
C GLU A 259 -16.15 -22.00 14.03
N ALA A 260 -16.01 -21.04 13.11
CA ALA A 260 -14.76 -20.32 12.92
C ALA A 260 -14.34 -19.52 14.16
N ILE A 261 -15.28 -18.82 14.80
CA ILE A 261 -15.04 -18.09 16.06
C ILE A 261 -14.62 -19.07 17.14
N ARG A 262 -15.30 -20.22 17.27
CA ARG A 262 -14.94 -21.26 18.24
C ARG A 262 -13.52 -21.77 18.02
N ILE A 263 -13.13 -22.07 16.77
CA ILE A 263 -11.76 -22.51 16.44
C ILE A 263 -10.75 -21.44 16.86
N VAL A 264 -10.92 -20.20 16.39
CA VAL A 264 -10.00 -19.09 16.66
C VAL A 264 -9.91 -18.76 18.16
N SER A 265 -11.01 -18.92 18.90
CA SER A 265 -11.05 -18.65 20.35
C SER A 265 -10.43 -19.78 21.20
N THR A 266 -10.44 -21.01 20.71
CA THR A 266 -10.02 -22.19 21.49
C THR A 266 -8.61 -22.66 21.17
N ASP A 267 -8.14 -22.46 19.94
CA ASP A 267 -6.76 -22.75 19.57
C ASP A 267 -5.86 -21.57 19.96
N PRO A 268 -4.98 -21.73 20.98
CA PRO A 268 -4.16 -20.64 21.48
C PRO A 268 -3.13 -20.13 20.47
N THR A 269 -2.87 -20.87 19.38
CA THR A 269 -1.90 -20.46 18.35
C THR A 269 -2.35 -19.18 17.65
N TYR A 270 -3.66 -18.97 17.41
CA TYR A 270 -4.18 -17.75 16.80
C TYR A 270 -3.88 -16.52 17.64
N ARG A 271 -4.17 -16.59 18.95
CA ARG A 271 -3.86 -15.50 19.88
C ARG A 271 -2.36 -15.26 20.01
N GLY A 272 -1.56 -16.33 20.15
CA GLY A 272 -0.10 -16.21 20.22
C GLY A 272 0.51 -15.55 18.97
N ASN A 273 -0.01 -15.86 17.78
CA ASN A 273 0.41 -15.21 16.54
C ASN A 273 -0.04 -13.74 16.48
N ALA A 274 -1.26 -13.43 16.91
CA ALA A 274 -1.74 -12.05 16.99
C ALA A 274 -0.92 -11.21 17.99
N GLU A 275 -0.58 -11.75 19.16
CA GLU A 275 0.30 -11.10 20.15
C GLU A 275 1.72 -10.85 19.61
N ARG A 276 2.26 -11.82 18.87
CA ARG A 276 3.56 -11.67 18.21
C ARG A 276 3.55 -10.54 17.18
N LEU A 277 2.49 -10.46 16.35
CA LEU A 277 2.32 -9.38 15.38
C LEU A 277 2.09 -8.03 16.07
N ALA A 278 1.30 -7.99 17.15
CA ALA A 278 1.12 -6.78 17.96
C ALA A 278 2.47 -6.27 18.51
N ALA A 279 3.33 -7.16 18.97
CA ALA A 279 4.67 -6.82 19.44
C ALA A 279 5.59 -6.32 18.30
N GLU A 280 5.39 -6.76 17.05
CA GLU A 280 6.07 -6.21 15.88
C GLU A 280 5.54 -4.79 15.56
N TYR A 281 4.22 -4.62 15.50
CA TYR A 281 3.59 -3.30 15.32
C TYR A 281 4.05 -2.30 16.38
N ALA A 282 4.17 -2.70 17.65
CA ALA A 282 4.60 -1.84 18.75
C ALA A 282 6.05 -1.31 18.61
N ARG A 283 6.88 -1.91 17.75
CA ARG A 283 8.25 -1.45 17.46
C ARG A 283 8.33 -0.47 16.30
N LEU A 284 7.22 -0.27 15.60
CA LEU A 284 7.14 0.58 14.41
C LEU A 284 6.35 1.85 14.75
N ASP A 285 6.79 2.98 14.20
CA ASP A 285 6.09 4.26 14.30
C ASP A 285 5.86 4.79 12.90
N ALA A 286 4.66 4.54 12.34
CA ALA A 286 4.31 4.93 10.98
C ALA A 286 4.41 6.44 10.78
N LEU A 287 3.81 7.20 11.71
CA LEU A 287 3.73 8.65 11.64
C LEU A 287 5.10 9.31 11.87
N GLY A 288 5.85 8.85 12.86
CA GLY A 288 7.21 9.30 13.11
C GLY A 288 8.15 8.98 11.95
N SER A 289 8.12 7.76 11.43
CA SER A 289 8.97 7.34 10.30
C SER A 289 8.71 8.18 9.05
N ILE A 290 7.44 8.43 8.70
CA ILE A 290 7.11 9.27 7.55
C ILE A 290 7.63 10.70 7.78
N ALA A 291 7.38 11.28 8.95
CA ALA A 291 7.80 12.63 9.27
C ALA A 291 9.33 12.80 9.34
N ASP A 292 10.06 11.78 9.82
CA ASP A 292 11.53 11.76 9.86
C ASP A 292 12.12 11.72 8.44
N VAL A 293 11.54 10.89 7.55
CA VAL A 293 11.99 10.83 6.15
C VAL A 293 11.74 12.17 5.44
N VAL A 294 10.59 12.81 5.68
CA VAL A 294 10.30 14.16 5.16
C VAL A 294 11.31 15.18 5.66
N ALA A 295 11.58 15.20 6.98
CA ALA A 295 12.55 16.13 7.58
C ALA A 295 13.96 15.95 6.99
N GLY A 296 14.40 14.71 6.82
CA GLY A 296 15.70 14.38 6.23
C GLY A 296 15.88 14.95 4.82
N TYR A 297 14.84 14.90 3.97
CA TYR A 297 14.90 15.51 2.62
C TYR A 297 14.81 17.04 2.63
N LEU A 298 14.23 17.63 3.68
CA LEU A 298 14.17 19.08 3.86
C LEU A 298 15.37 19.66 4.63
N GLY A 299 16.37 18.83 4.96
CA GLY A 299 17.60 19.24 5.61
C GLY A 299 17.40 19.69 7.07
N ARG A 300 16.47 19.05 7.79
CA ARG A 300 16.20 19.28 9.21
C ARG A 300 16.51 18.04 10.03
#